data_AF-A0A352SAU0-F1
#
_entry.id   AF-A0A352SAU0-F1
#
_cell.length_a   1.000
_cell.length_b   1.000
_cell.length_c   1.000
_cell.angle_alpha   90.00
_cell.angle_beta   90.00
_cell.angle_gamma   90.00
#
_symmetry.space_group_name_H-M   'P 1'
#
loop_
_entity.id
_entity.type
_entity.pdbx_description
1 polymer ?
#
loop_
_entity_poly.entity_id
_entity_poly.type
_entity_poly.pdbx_seq_one_letter_code
_entity_poly.pdbx_strand_id
1 'polypeptide(L)'
;HQRVRVVAFEGEGDAGALPLEDPRFLTLLLTRDGKPPVNVPQFRAGCVAASPLAWDAYARIAGIAPNRLAGTEFLADRDGWLRARSLPGRDAWGTADLLCSTGQVNKDRGPTSPGTDGLTSLLLRMDAEPVRFVQGGFIH
;
A
#
# COMPACT_ATOMS: atom_id res chain seq x y z
N HIS A 1 4.21 11.84 -11.74
CA HIS A 1 4.50 10.67 -10.90
C HIS A 1 3.42 10.55 -9.84
N GLN A 2 2.70 9.43 -9.79
CA GLN A 2 1.56 9.18 -8.89
C GLN A 2 1.93 8.10 -7.87
N ARG A 3 1.36 8.14 -6.66
CA ARG A 3 1.50 7.05 -5.69
C ARG A 3 0.72 5.83 -6.16
N VAL A 4 1.16 4.64 -5.76
CA VAL A 4 0.42 3.41 -6.04
C VAL A 4 -0.13 2.85 -4.74
N ARG A 5 -1.42 2.50 -4.74
CA ARG A 5 -2.03 1.69 -3.69
C ARG A 5 -2.26 0.30 -4.26
N VAL A 6 -1.62 -0.70 -3.68
CA VAL A 6 -1.84 -2.11 -4.06
C VAL A 6 -2.80 -2.73 -3.05
N VAL A 7 -3.87 -3.35 -3.52
CA VAL A 7 -4.88 -3.99 -2.67
C VAL A 7 -4.97 -5.46 -3.02
N ALA A 8 -4.71 -6.32 -2.04
CA ALA A 8 -4.92 -7.76 -2.18
C ALA A 8 -6.41 -8.06 -2.12
N PHE A 9 -6.98 -8.38 -3.29
CA PHE A 9 -8.39 -8.61 -3.48
C PHE A 9 -8.63 -10.08 -3.82
N GLU A 10 -9.49 -10.74 -3.04
CA GLU A 10 -9.93 -12.09 -3.35
C GLU A 10 -10.94 -11.99 -4.51
N GLY A 11 -10.50 -12.40 -5.71
CA GLY A 11 -11.21 -12.19 -6.99
C GLY A 11 -12.54 -12.90 -7.16
N GLU A 12 -13.08 -13.53 -6.10
CA GLU A 12 -14.37 -14.21 -6.10
C GLU A 12 -15.30 -13.53 -5.10
N GLY A 13 -16.13 -12.59 -5.56
CA GLY A 13 -17.07 -11.89 -4.70
C GLY A 13 -17.61 -10.59 -5.30
N ASP A 14 -18.76 -10.17 -4.78
CA ASP A 14 -19.52 -8.95 -5.11
C ASP A 14 -18.67 -7.81 -5.68
N ALA A 15 -19.03 -7.31 -6.87
CA ALA A 15 -18.38 -6.16 -7.49
C ALA A 15 -18.41 -4.90 -6.59
N GLY A 16 -19.35 -4.83 -5.63
CA GLY A 16 -19.40 -3.81 -4.58
C GLY A 16 -18.24 -3.85 -3.58
N ALA A 17 -17.54 -4.99 -3.46
CA ALA A 17 -16.39 -5.18 -2.58
C ALA A 17 -15.07 -4.69 -3.19
N LEU A 18 -15.03 -4.36 -4.48
CA LEU A 18 -13.84 -3.79 -5.10
C LEU A 18 -13.45 -2.48 -4.39
N PRO A 19 -12.17 -2.16 -4.22
CA PRO A 19 -11.77 -0.88 -3.63
C PRO A 19 -12.28 0.30 -4.45
N LEU A 20 -12.76 1.36 -3.77
CA LEU A 20 -13.05 2.63 -4.43
C LEU A 20 -11.74 3.28 -4.88
N GLU A 21 -11.72 3.86 -6.07
CA GLU A 21 -10.60 4.68 -6.51
C GLU A 21 -10.46 5.91 -5.63
N ASP A 22 -9.21 6.27 -5.36
CA ASP A 22 -8.86 7.47 -4.60
C ASP A 22 -7.93 8.31 -5.47
N PRO A 23 -8.25 9.58 -5.75
CA PRO A 23 -7.47 10.42 -6.67
C PRO A 23 -6.02 10.63 -6.22
N ARG A 24 -5.69 10.35 -4.96
CA ARG A 24 -4.31 10.40 -4.44
C ARG A 24 -3.44 9.25 -4.95
N PHE A 25 -4.04 8.20 -5.51
CA PHE A 25 -3.37 6.95 -5.90
C PHE A 25 -3.79 6.47 -7.29
N LEU A 26 -2.90 5.69 -7.91
CA LEU A 26 -3.30 4.65 -8.85
C LEU A 26 -3.56 3.37 -8.03
N THR A 27 -4.77 2.82 -8.11
CA THR A 27 -5.08 1.58 -7.38
C THR A 27 -4.81 0.35 -8.26
N LEU A 28 -3.96 -0.54 -7.77
CA LEU A 28 -3.63 -1.83 -8.40
C LEU A 28 -4.23 -2.97 -7.57
N LEU A 29 -5.03 -3.81 -8.20
CA LEU A 29 -5.51 -5.04 -7.60
C LEU A 29 -4.45 -6.13 -7.71
N LEU A 30 -4.28 -6.85 -6.62
CA LEU A 30 -3.54 -8.09 -6.58
C LEU A 30 -4.57 -9.21 -6.44
N THR A 31 -4.75 -10.02 -7.47
CA THR A 31 -5.66 -11.19 -7.48
C THR A 31 -4.85 -12.48 -7.49
N ARG A 32 -5.41 -13.58 -6.98
CA ARG A 32 -4.68 -14.86 -6.87
C ARG A 32 -4.23 -15.41 -8.23
N ASP A 33 -5.03 -15.23 -9.26
CA ASP A 33 -4.79 -15.74 -10.60
C ASP A 33 -4.20 -14.69 -11.57
N GLY A 34 -3.95 -13.46 -11.08
CA GLY A 34 -3.47 -12.35 -11.88
C GLY A 34 -4.47 -11.83 -12.91
N LYS A 35 -5.75 -12.27 -12.85
CA LYS A 35 -6.77 -11.84 -13.80
C LYS A 35 -7.57 -10.65 -13.26
N PRO A 36 -8.00 -9.74 -14.14
CA PRO A 36 -8.85 -8.64 -13.74
C PRO A 36 -10.26 -9.15 -13.38
N PRO A 37 -10.99 -8.46 -12.49
CA PRO A 37 -12.40 -8.71 -12.28
C PRO A 37 -13.20 -8.56 -13.58
N VAL A 38 -14.21 -9.41 -13.78
CA VAL A 38 -15.02 -9.41 -15.01
C VAL A 38 -15.89 -8.15 -15.13
N ASN A 39 -16.41 -7.64 -14.00
CA ASN A 39 -17.23 -6.44 -13.94
C ASN A 39 -16.63 -5.47 -12.94
N VAL A 40 -16.23 -4.28 -13.42
CA VAL A 40 -15.69 -3.20 -12.58
C VAL A 40 -16.68 -2.03 -12.63
N PRO A 41 -17.43 -1.77 -11.54
CA PRO A 41 -18.32 -0.61 -11.48
C PRO A 41 -17.56 0.71 -11.59
N GLN A 42 -18.27 1.78 -11.92
CA GLN A 42 -17.67 3.11 -11.96
C GLN A 42 -17.04 3.47 -10.60
N PHE A 43 -15.90 4.17 -10.65
CA PHE A 43 -15.13 4.58 -9.47
C PHE A 43 -14.56 3.44 -8.62
N ARG A 44 -14.58 2.20 -9.11
CA ARG A 44 -13.91 1.06 -8.48
C ARG A 44 -12.61 0.74 -9.21
N ALA A 45 -11.64 0.23 -8.47
CA ALA A 45 -10.36 -0.17 -9.02
C ALA A 45 -10.52 -1.37 -9.96
N GLY A 46 -9.90 -1.28 -11.14
CA GLY A 46 -9.92 -2.33 -12.16
C GLY A 46 -8.55 -2.72 -12.71
N CYS A 47 -7.51 -1.92 -12.46
CA CYS A 47 -6.14 -2.26 -12.84
C CYS A 47 -5.66 -3.43 -12.01
N VAL A 48 -5.04 -4.45 -12.64
CA VAL A 48 -4.58 -5.66 -11.97
C VAL A 48 -3.10 -5.92 -12.24
N ALA A 49 -2.41 -6.48 -11.25
CA ALA A 49 -1.12 -7.10 -11.46
C ALA A 49 -1.30 -8.39 -12.28
N ALA A 50 -0.96 -8.35 -13.57
CA ALA A 50 -1.20 -9.46 -14.50
C ALA A 50 -0.37 -10.73 -14.24
N SER A 51 0.56 -10.70 -13.28
CA SER A 51 1.38 -11.85 -12.92
C SER A 51 0.78 -12.59 -11.73
N PRO A 52 0.44 -13.90 -11.85
CA PRO A 52 -0.07 -14.67 -10.72
C PRO A 52 0.98 -14.81 -9.59
N LEU A 53 2.27 -14.71 -9.92
CA LEU A 53 3.36 -14.73 -8.93
C LEU A 53 3.37 -13.49 -8.02
N ALA A 54 2.67 -12.42 -8.42
CA ALA A 54 2.59 -11.20 -7.62
C ALA A 54 1.89 -11.45 -6.28
N TRP A 55 0.87 -12.32 -6.24
CA TRP A 55 0.21 -12.69 -4.99
C TRP A 55 1.20 -13.23 -3.94
N ASP A 56 1.99 -14.22 -4.32
CA ASP A 56 2.96 -14.85 -3.40
C ASP A 56 4.11 -13.90 -3.04
N ALA A 57 4.55 -13.05 -3.97
CA ALA A 57 5.59 -12.06 -3.69
C ALA A 57 5.13 -11.05 -2.62
N TYR A 58 3.92 -10.51 -2.75
CA TYR A 58 3.38 -9.57 -1.77
C TYR A 58 3.01 -10.25 -0.45
N ALA A 59 2.60 -11.52 -0.45
CA ALA A 59 2.45 -12.30 0.80
C ALA A 59 3.76 -12.37 1.59
N ARG A 60 4.87 -12.65 0.90
CA ARG A 60 6.21 -12.67 1.51
C ARG A 60 6.63 -11.30 2.03
N ILE A 61 6.42 -10.23 1.27
CA ILE A 61 6.68 -8.85 1.71
C ILE A 61 5.80 -8.49 2.94
N ALA A 62 4.55 -8.96 2.97
CA ALA A 62 3.67 -8.79 4.11
C ALA A 62 4.03 -9.63 5.33
N GLY A 63 4.90 -10.64 5.19
CA GLY A 63 5.25 -11.56 6.26
C GLY A 63 4.08 -12.43 6.71
N ILE A 64 3.12 -12.70 5.82
CA ILE A 64 1.93 -13.52 6.12
C ILE A 64 1.76 -14.62 5.07
N ALA A 65 1.02 -15.67 5.42
CA ALA A 65 0.75 -16.77 4.50
C ALA A 65 -0.13 -16.30 3.31
N PRO A 66 0.06 -16.83 2.09
CA PRO A 66 -0.71 -16.42 0.91
C PRO A 66 -2.23 -16.57 1.05
N ASN A 67 -2.72 -17.53 1.85
CA ASN A 67 -4.15 -17.69 2.12
C ASN A 67 -4.72 -16.62 3.06
N ARG A 68 -3.88 -15.82 3.71
CA ARG A 68 -4.25 -14.72 4.62
C ARG A 68 -4.02 -13.33 4.01
N LEU A 69 -3.58 -13.24 2.76
CA LEU A 69 -3.20 -11.97 2.14
C LEU A 69 -4.39 -11.06 1.79
N ALA A 70 -5.56 -11.62 1.48
CA ALA A 70 -6.75 -10.85 1.11
C ALA A 70 -7.08 -9.78 2.17
N GLY A 71 -7.36 -8.56 1.73
CA GLY A 71 -7.59 -7.40 2.59
C GLY A 71 -6.31 -6.68 3.04
N THR A 72 -5.12 -7.13 2.63
CA THR A 72 -3.87 -6.39 2.86
C THR A 72 -3.75 -5.26 1.84
N GLU A 73 -3.32 -4.09 2.30
CA GLU A 73 -3.02 -2.94 1.43
C GLU A 73 -1.57 -2.52 1.56
N PHE A 74 -1.01 -2.00 0.46
CA PHE A 74 0.35 -1.49 0.41
C PHE A 74 0.36 -0.13 -0.27
N LEU A 75 1.21 0.78 0.21
CA LEU A 75 1.40 2.09 -0.40
C LEU A 75 2.83 2.22 -0.90
N ALA A 76 2.97 2.59 -2.17
CA ALA A 76 4.22 3.05 -2.75
C ALA A 76 4.18 4.56 -2.98
N ASP A 77 5.32 5.22 -2.79
CA ASP A 77 5.45 6.64 -3.08
C ASP A 77 5.48 6.93 -4.60
N ARG A 78 5.66 8.21 -4.95
CA ARG A 78 5.66 8.67 -6.34
C ARG A 78 6.85 8.14 -7.14
N ASP A 79 7.92 7.72 -6.46
CA ASP A 79 9.13 7.18 -7.07
C ASP A 79 9.09 5.65 -7.15
N GLY A 80 7.98 5.03 -6.71
CA GLY A 80 7.77 3.59 -6.80
C GLY A 80 8.34 2.80 -5.62
N TRP A 81 8.84 3.46 -4.58
CA TRP A 81 9.33 2.76 -3.38
C TRP A 81 8.16 2.34 -2.50
N LEU A 82 8.17 1.10 -2.02
CA LEU A 82 7.19 0.62 -1.04
C LEU A 82 7.42 1.29 0.32
N ARG A 83 6.38 1.93 0.88
CA ARG A 83 6.49 2.75 2.09
C ARG A 83 5.65 2.27 3.25
N ALA A 84 4.47 1.71 3.00
CA ALA A 84 3.56 1.30 4.05
C ALA A 84 2.80 0.01 3.71
N ARG A 85 2.33 -0.67 4.75
CA ARG A 85 1.53 -1.90 4.68
C ARG A 85 0.48 -1.93 5.80
N SER A 86 -0.79 -2.06 5.42
CA SER A 86 -1.89 -2.35 6.34
C SER A 86 -2.27 -3.82 6.24
N LEU A 87 -2.32 -4.52 7.38
CA LEU A 87 -2.72 -5.93 7.45
C LEU A 87 -4.26 -6.07 7.46
N PRO A 88 -4.80 -7.24 7.08
CA PRO A 88 -6.25 -7.46 7.08
C PRO A 88 -6.86 -7.23 8.47
N GLY A 89 -8.02 -6.59 8.51
CA GLY A 89 -8.74 -6.28 9.77
C GLY A 89 -8.24 -5.04 10.51
N ARG A 90 -7.42 -4.20 9.86
CA ARG A 90 -7.09 -2.86 10.36
C ARG A 90 -8.12 -1.85 9.86
N ASP A 91 -8.64 -1.05 10.79
CA ASP A 91 -9.70 -0.08 10.49
C ASP A 91 -9.18 1.28 9.97
N ALA A 92 -7.91 1.60 10.23
CA ALA A 92 -7.31 2.87 9.83
C ALA A 92 -5.80 2.77 9.62
N TRP A 93 -5.29 3.60 8.71
CA TRP A 93 -3.86 3.83 8.49
C TRP A 93 -3.24 4.62 9.63
N GLY A 94 -2.03 4.27 10.01
CA GLY A 94 -1.23 4.99 11.00
C GLY A 94 0.27 4.84 10.78
N THR A 95 1.05 5.49 11.64
CA THR A 95 2.53 5.47 11.56
C THR A 95 3.13 4.07 11.77
N ALA A 96 2.42 3.20 12.49
CA ALA A 96 2.80 1.80 12.69
C ALA A 96 2.77 0.97 11.40
N ASP A 97 2.14 1.48 10.34
CA ASP A 97 2.04 0.79 9.05
C ASP A 97 3.23 1.14 8.13
N LEU A 98 4.12 2.07 8.51
CA LEU A 98 5.34 2.37 7.76
C LEU A 98 6.32 1.18 7.79
N LEU A 99 6.82 0.79 6.62
CA LEU A 99 7.82 -0.27 6.47
C LEU A 99 9.25 0.25 6.56
N CYS A 100 9.49 1.43 5.99
CA CYS A 100 10.80 2.08 5.96
C CYS A 100 10.67 3.46 6.60
N SER A 101 11.09 3.58 7.86
CA SER A 101 11.26 4.86 8.55
C SER A 101 12.73 5.09 8.85
N THR A 102 13.16 6.34 8.87
CA THR A 102 14.56 6.77 9.05
C THR A 102 15.12 6.52 10.47
N GLY A 103 14.62 5.52 11.19
CA GLY A 103 14.99 5.23 12.59
C GLY A 103 14.41 6.23 13.60
N GLN A 104 13.73 7.28 13.14
CA GLN A 104 12.97 8.22 13.98
C GLN A 104 11.59 7.62 14.33
N VAL A 105 11.58 6.41 14.89
CA VAL A 105 10.32 5.74 15.26
C VAL A 105 9.66 6.44 16.46
N ASN A 106 10.37 7.31 17.18
CA ASN A 106 9.91 7.82 18.48
C ASN A 106 10.12 9.33 18.78
N LYS A 107 10.35 10.21 17.80
CA LYS A 107 10.47 11.66 18.10
C LYS A 107 9.35 12.55 17.57
N ASP A 108 8.72 12.18 16.44
CA ASP A 108 7.65 13.01 15.89
C ASP A 108 6.27 12.45 16.26
N ARG A 109 5.93 12.60 17.54
CA ARG A 109 4.55 12.93 17.90
C ARG A 109 4.37 14.44 17.74
N GLY A 110 4.60 14.94 16.52
CA GLY A 110 4.10 16.27 16.15
C GLY A 110 2.59 16.29 16.33
N PRO A 111 1.98 17.44 16.64
CA PRO A 111 0.54 17.51 16.86
C PRO A 111 -0.16 16.96 15.61
N THR A 112 -0.95 15.90 15.77
CA THR A 112 -1.99 15.57 14.78
C THR A 112 -2.86 16.81 14.69
N SER A 113 -2.75 17.55 13.59
CA SER A 113 -3.65 18.67 13.31
C SER A 113 -5.08 18.15 13.50
N PRO A 114 -5.90 18.80 14.34
CA PRO A 114 -7.29 18.42 14.51
C PRO A 114 -7.96 18.40 13.13
N GLY A 115 -8.44 17.23 12.68
CA GLY A 115 -9.14 17.07 11.41
C GLY A 115 -8.36 16.42 10.26
N THR A 116 -7.10 16.02 10.42
CA THR A 116 -6.38 15.20 9.40
C THR A 116 -6.55 13.71 9.70
N ASP A 117 -7.12 12.94 8.76
CA ASP A 117 -7.23 11.49 8.90
C ASP A 117 -5.84 10.80 8.92
N GLY A 118 -5.80 9.55 9.40
CA GLY A 118 -4.55 8.81 9.56
C GLY A 118 -3.82 8.55 8.23
N LEU A 119 -4.57 8.34 7.14
CA LEU A 119 -4.02 8.14 5.81
C LEU A 119 -3.35 9.42 5.27
N THR A 120 -3.99 10.58 5.42
CA THR A 120 -3.43 11.86 4.98
C THR A 120 -2.15 12.18 5.75
N SER A 121 -2.14 11.92 7.06
CA SER A 121 -0.94 12.09 7.89
C SER A 121 0.21 11.16 7.44
N LEU A 122 -0.11 9.91 7.12
CA LEU A 122 0.85 8.94 6.60
C LEU A 122 1.44 9.39 5.26
N LEU A 123 0.60 9.89 4.34
CA LEU A 123 1.04 10.36 3.03
C LEU A 123 1.94 11.59 3.10
N LEU A 124 1.59 12.56 3.96
CA LEU A 124 2.44 13.73 4.20
C LEU A 124 3.82 13.32 4.73
N ARG A 125 3.87 12.33 5.61
CA ARG A 125 5.14 11.78 6.12
C ARG A 125 5.93 11.06 5.03
N MET A 126 5.27 10.26 4.19
CA MET A 126 5.92 9.60 3.05
C MET A 126 6.61 10.61 2.11
N ASP A 127 5.97 11.76 1.88
CA ASP A 127 6.50 12.84 1.05
C ASP A 127 7.65 13.61 1.71
N ALA A 128 7.57 13.83 3.03
CA ALA A 128 8.60 14.53 3.78
C ALA A 128 9.89 13.71 3.93
N GLU A 129 9.78 12.38 3.93
CA GLU A 129 10.90 11.45 4.10
C GLU A 129 11.11 10.57 2.85
N PRO A 130 11.45 11.10 1.65
CA PRO A 130 11.59 10.28 0.45
C PRO A 130 12.71 9.24 0.60
N VAL A 131 12.50 8.03 0.07
CA VAL A 131 13.54 7.00 0.04
C VAL A 131 14.64 7.47 -0.90
N ARG A 132 15.87 7.56 -0.39
CA ARG A 132 17.05 7.93 -1.17
C ARG A 132 18.01 6.77 -1.22
N PHE A 133 18.58 6.54 -2.39
CA PHE A 133 19.73 5.66 -2.50
C PHE A 133 20.89 6.28 -1.72
N VAL A 134 21.36 5.57 -0.70
CA VAL A 134 22.60 5.91 0.01
C VAL A 134 23.60 4.84 -0.37
N GLN A 135 24.65 5.22 -1.10
CA GLN A 135 25.75 4.30 -1.38
C GLN A 135 26.48 4.00 -0.07
N GLY A 136 26.19 2.83 0.51
CA GLY A 136 26.85 2.35 1.71
C GLY A 136 28.24 1.82 1.36
N GLY A 137 29.23 2.70 1.29
CA GLY A 137 30.63 2.31 1.13
C GLY A 137 31.55 3.39 1.67
N PHE A 138 32.46 3.02 2.56
CA PHE A 138 33.66 3.82 2.76
C PHE A 138 34.49 3.74 1.48
N ILE A 139 35.00 4.87 1.01
CA ILE A 139 36.02 4.86 -0.04
C ILE A 139 37.23 4.17 0.60
N HIS A 140 37.54 2.96 0.12
CA HIS A 140 38.75 2.21 0.46
C HIS A 140 39.80 2.46 -0.62
#